data_AF-A0A529NU52-F1
#
_entry.id   AF-A0A529NU52-F1
#
_cell.length_a   1.000
_cell.length_b   1.000
_cell.length_c   1.000
_cell.angle_alpha   90.00
_cell.angle_beta   90.00
_cell.angle_gamma   90.00
#
_symmetry.space_group_name_H-M   'P 1'
#
loop_
_entity.id
_entity.type
_entity.pdbx_description
1 polymer ?
#
loop_
_entity_poly.entity_id
_entity_poly.type
_entity_poly.pdbx_seq_one_letter_code
_entity_poly.pdbx_strand_id
1 'polypeptide(L)'
;VLREAMKKKRVAARSCVVLYQRGREVVIQPFGKGMLLTELRTRDEMVSEKSVFEDLTSPKYDKDLLEIAELLIDKKVTKFDPSKFEDTYEDALIAMIDAKRKGKKPPKAAPPPRENVVDLASVLRKSLAKEGIKAPSKTKPARKSA
;
A
#
# COMPACT_ATOMS: atom_id res chain seq x y z
N VAL A 1 -17.55 29.70 -11.09
CA VAL A 1 -16.61 30.86 -11.10
C VAL A 1 -15.49 30.70 -10.08
N LEU A 2 -15.79 30.52 -8.78
CA LEU A 2 -14.76 30.37 -7.73
C LEU A 2 -13.75 29.25 -7.99
N ARG A 3 -14.21 28.06 -8.38
CA ARG A 3 -13.34 26.92 -8.77
C ARG A 3 -12.29 27.30 -9.81
N GLU A 4 -12.70 27.99 -10.87
CA GLU A 4 -11.81 28.43 -11.95
C GLU A 4 -10.85 29.52 -11.48
N ALA A 5 -11.29 30.44 -10.62
CA ALA A 5 -10.42 31.44 -10.01
C ALA A 5 -9.35 30.81 -9.12
N MET A 6 -9.72 29.84 -8.27
CA MET A 6 -8.79 29.10 -7.41
C MET A 6 -7.78 28.30 -8.24
N LYS A 7 -8.23 27.66 -9.32
CA LYS A 7 -7.36 26.93 -10.25
C LYS A 7 -6.36 27.85 -10.95
N LYS A 8 -6.82 29.01 -11.45
CA LYS A 8 -5.94 30.02 -12.09
C LYS A 8 -4.91 30.59 -11.11
N LYS A 9 -5.32 30.86 -9.88
CA LYS A 9 -4.46 31.41 -8.83
C LYS A 9 -3.62 30.35 -8.10
N ARG A 10 -3.83 29.05 -8.37
CA ARG A 10 -3.17 27.92 -7.70
C ARG A 10 -3.29 27.99 -6.18
N VAL A 11 -4.49 28.34 -5.69
CA VAL A 11 -4.78 28.46 -4.26
C VAL A 11 -5.80 27.41 -3.82
N ALA A 12 -5.74 27.05 -2.54
CA ALA A 12 -6.74 26.26 -1.84
C ALA A 12 -7.31 27.06 -0.66
N ALA A 13 -8.55 26.78 -0.27
CA ALA A 13 -9.17 27.42 0.87
C ALA A 13 -8.99 26.55 2.11
N ARG A 14 -8.61 27.16 3.23
CA ARG A 14 -8.64 26.50 4.54
C ARG A 14 -9.94 26.88 5.25
N SER A 15 -10.58 25.91 5.90
CA SER A 15 -11.81 26.11 6.67
C SER A 15 -11.89 25.13 7.83
N CYS A 16 -12.87 25.30 8.70
CA CYS A 16 -13.29 24.30 9.67
C CYS A 16 -14.73 23.85 9.33
N VAL A 17 -15.01 22.56 9.45
CA VAL A 17 -16.35 21.98 9.29
C VAL A 17 -16.65 21.12 10.51
N VAL A 18 -17.88 21.19 11.01
CA VAL A 18 -18.35 20.29 12.08
C VAL A 18 -18.91 19.03 11.43
N LEU A 19 -18.24 17.90 11.63
CA LEU A 19 -18.72 16.57 11.22
C LEU A 19 -18.88 15.70 12.47
N TYR A 20 -20.05 15.07 12.63
CA TYR A 20 -20.34 14.21 13.79
C TYR A 20 -20.09 14.92 15.14
N GLN A 21 -20.59 16.15 15.28
CA GLN A 21 -20.43 16.99 16.48
C GLN A 21 -18.98 17.39 16.82
N ARG A 22 -18.00 17.10 15.95
CA ARG A 22 -16.60 17.49 16.13
C ARG A 22 -16.14 18.42 15.01
N GLY A 23 -15.52 19.54 15.36
CA GLY A 23 -14.87 20.44 14.41
C GLY A 23 -13.62 19.77 13.82
N ARG A 24 -13.50 19.84 12.49
CA ARG A 24 -12.37 19.30 11.73
C ARG A 24 -11.82 20.39 10.82
N GLU A 25 -10.51 20.56 10.85
CA GLU A 25 -9.81 21.44 9.92
C GLU A 25 -9.81 20.79 8.53
N VAL A 26 -10.16 21.56 7.51
CA VAL A 26 -10.31 21.06 6.14
C VAL A 26 -9.66 22.01 5.14
N VAL A 27 -9.18 21.43 4.04
CA VAL A 27 -8.73 22.16 2.86
C VAL A 27 -9.68 21.86 1.71
N ILE A 28 -10.15 22.91 1.06
CA ILE A 28 -11.03 22.83 -0.10
C ILE A 28 -10.24 23.29 -1.33
N GLN A 29 -10.14 22.44 -2.33
CA GLN A 29 -9.37 22.70 -3.54
C GLN A 29 -10.16 22.35 -4.81
N PRO A 30 -9.91 23.04 -5.94
CA PRO A 30 -10.52 22.68 -7.21
C PRO A 30 -10.03 21.30 -7.69
N PHE A 31 -10.95 20.38 -7.99
CA PHE A 31 -10.61 19.02 -8.44
C PHE A 31 -11.52 18.57 -9.58
N GLY A 32 -10.94 18.32 -10.76
CA GLY A 32 -11.69 17.97 -11.96
C GLY A 32 -12.79 19.00 -12.28
N LYS A 33 -14.05 18.54 -12.33
CA LYS A 33 -15.23 19.38 -12.55
C LYS A 33 -15.79 20.00 -11.26
N GLY A 34 -15.35 19.55 -10.08
CA GLY A 34 -15.88 19.92 -8.77
C GLY A 34 -14.84 20.48 -7.80
N MET A 35 -15.13 20.37 -6.50
CA MET A 35 -14.24 20.72 -5.40
C MET A 35 -13.93 19.47 -4.59
N LEU A 36 -12.71 19.35 -4.10
CA LEU A 36 -12.28 18.31 -3.17
C LEU A 36 -12.13 18.94 -1.80
N LEU A 37 -12.76 18.33 -0.79
CA LEU A 37 -12.56 18.65 0.62
C LEU A 37 -11.66 17.56 1.21
N THR A 38 -10.51 17.96 1.73
CA THR A 38 -9.56 17.08 2.41
C THR A 38 -9.50 17.47 3.87
N GLU A 39 -9.78 16.52 4.76
CA GLU A 39 -9.59 16.69 6.19
C GLU A 39 -8.10 16.74 6.53
N LEU A 40 -7.71 17.69 7.38
CA LEU A 40 -6.36 17.81 7.91
C LEU A 40 -6.27 17.17 9.29
N ARG A 41 -5.27 16.30 9.49
CA ARG A 41 -4.91 15.81 10.83
C ARG A 41 -4.13 16.86 11.60
N THR A 42 -4.43 17.00 12.89
CA THR A 42 -3.70 17.90 13.78
C THR A 42 -2.34 17.31 14.14
N ARG A 43 -1.45 18.16 14.67
CA ARG A 43 -0.11 17.73 15.10
C ARG A 43 -0.16 16.57 16.10
N ASP A 44 -1.12 16.60 17.02
CA ASP A 44 -1.24 15.58 18.08
C ASP A 44 -1.71 14.22 17.54
N GLU A 45 -2.32 14.19 16.35
CA GLU A 45 -2.72 12.95 15.66
C GLU A 45 -1.58 12.38 14.77
N MET A 46 -0.47 13.11 14.63
CA MET A 46 0.66 12.73 13.80
C MET A 46 1.78 12.16 14.67
N VAL A 47 2.16 10.91 14.42
CA VAL A 47 3.34 10.30 15.03
C VAL A 47 4.59 10.80 14.33
N SER A 48 5.62 11.20 15.08
CA SER A 48 6.84 11.75 14.50
C SER A 48 7.65 10.67 13.78
N GLU A 49 8.28 11.03 12.66
CA GLU A 49 9.17 10.12 11.92
C GLU A 49 10.30 9.60 12.82
N LYS A 50 10.86 10.47 13.67
CA LYS A 50 11.92 10.09 14.62
C LYS A 50 11.45 8.97 15.54
N SER A 51 10.31 9.12 16.21
CA SER A 51 9.79 8.08 17.09
C SER A 51 9.48 6.74 16.39
N VAL A 52 9.21 6.74 15.07
CA VAL A 52 8.90 5.50 14.33
C VAL A 52 10.17 4.86 13.76
N PHE A 53 11.15 5.67 13.36
CA PHE A 53 12.32 5.23 12.60
C PHE A 53 13.65 5.32 13.36
N GLU A 54 13.63 5.70 14.65
CA GLU A 54 14.81 5.78 15.50
C GLU A 54 15.62 4.47 15.55
N ASP A 55 14.93 3.33 15.53
CA ASP A 55 15.55 2.00 15.54
C ASP A 55 15.99 1.50 14.15
N LEU A 56 15.63 2.22 13.08
CA LEU A 56 16.04 1.86 11.72
C LEU A 56 17.50 2.29 11.48
N THR A 57 18.42 1.37 11.70
CA THR A 57 19.80 1.52 11.25
C THR A 57 19.84 1.48 9.72
N SER A 58 20.46 2.44 9.04
CA SER A 58 20.59 2.42 7.57
C SER A 58 21.42 1.21 7.13
N PRO A 59 20.81 0.11 6.64
CA PRO A 59 21.57 -1.08 6.32
C PRO A 59 22.32 -0.85 5.01
N LYS A 60 23.53 -1.43 4.89
CA LYS A 60 24.12 -1.61 3.57
C LYS A 60 23.28 -2.63 2.82
N TYR A 61 22.54 -2.19 1.81
CA TYR A 61 21.73 -3.06 0.97
C TYR A 61 22.61 -3.92 0.05
N ASP A 62 22.28 -5.20 -0.09
CA ASP A 62 22.90 -6.07 -1.09
C ASP A 62 22.40 -5.64 -2.49
N LYS A 63 23.33 -5.27 -3.37
CA LYS A 63 23.03 -4.81 -4.73
C LYS A 63 22.24 -5.85 -5.53
N ASP A 64 22.52 -7.12 -5.31
CA ASP A 64 21.83 -8.22 -6.00
C ASP A 64 20.35 -8.29 -5.58
N LEU A 65 20.04 -7.98 -4.32
CA LEU A 65 18.66 -7.98 -3.82
C LEU A 65 17.88 -6.75 -4.28
N LEU A 66 18.54 -5.59 -4.38
CA LEU A 66 17.95 -4.38 -4.95
C LEU A 66 17.57 -4.58 -6.42
N GLU A 67 18.47 -5.12 -7.24
CA GLU A 67 18.20 -5.39 -8.66
C GLU A 67 17.04 -6.38 -8.85
N ILE A 68 16.95 -7.40 -7.98
CA ILE A 68 15.81 -8.33 -7.97
C ILE A 68 14.50 -7.62 -7.59
N ALA A 69 14.53 -6.74 -6.59
CA ALA A 69 13.35 -5.98 -6.17
C ALA A 69 12.87 -5.02 -7.27
N GLU A 70 13.80 -4.35 -7.95
CA GLU A 70 13.50 -3.47 -9.10
C GLU A 70 12.83 -4.25 -10.24
N LEU A 71 13.38 -5.40 -10.64
CA LEU A 71 12.79 -6.27 -11.67
C LEU A 71 11.37 -6.75 -11.30
N LEU A 72 11.09 -6.97 -10.02
CA LEU A 72 9.77 -7.35 -9.54
C LEU A 72 8.77 -6.19 -9.61
N ILE A 73 9.21 -5.00 -9.19
CA ILE A 73 8.39 -3.79 -9.29
C ILE A 73 8.01 -3.60 -10.75
N ASP A 74 8.98 -3.60 -11.67
CA ASP A 74 8.76 -3.40 -13.11
C ASP A 74 7.77 -4.40 -13.71
N LYS A 75 7.84 -5.67 -13.30
CA LYS A 75 6.95 -6.72 -13.80
C LYS A 75 5.55 -6.72 -13.17
N LYS A 76 5.43 -6.27 -11.92
CA LYS A 76 4.15 -6.22 -11.21
C LYS A 76 3.48 -4.84 -11.31
N VAL A 77 4.12 -3.87 -11.99
CA VAL A 77 3.45 -2.60 -12.31
C VAL A 77 2.18 -2.92 -13.08
N THR A 78 1.06 -2.46 -12.52
CA THR A 78 -0.26 -2.58 -13.13
C THR A 78 -0.98 -1.25 -13.03
N LYS A 79 -2.04 -1.09 -13.84
CA LYS A 79 -2.92 0.07 -13.69
C LYS A 79 -3.75 -0.13 -12.43
N PHE A 80 -3.69 0.84 -11.53
CA PHE A 80 -4.54 0.87 -10.36
C PHE A 80 -5.99 1.05 -10.80
N ASP A 81 -6.83 0.07 -10.47
CA ASP A 81 -8.26 0.06 -10.75
C ASP A 81 -9.02 0.13 -9.41
N PRO A 82 -9.57 1.30 -9.03
CA PRO A 82 -10.28 1.47 -7.77
C PRO A 82 -11.50 0.57 -7.63
N SER A 83 -12.10 0.11 -8.74
CA SER A 83 -13.29 -0.75 -8.70
C SER A 83 -13.01 -2.15 -8.17
N LYS A 84 -11.74 -2.55 -8.05
CA LYS A 84 -11.34 -3.84 -7.45
C LYS A 84 -11.17 -3.79 -5.94
N PHE A 85 -11.29 -2.61 -5.34
CA PHE A 85 -11.23 -2.46 -3.90
C PHE A 85 -12.64 -2.68 -3.33
N GLU A 86 -12.93 -3.91 -2.94
CA GLU A 86 -14.20 -4.30 -2.34
C GLU A 86 -14.13 -4.20 -0.81
N ASP A 87 -15.26 -3.84 -0.19
CA ASP A 87 -15.39 -3.83 1.26
C ASP A 87 -15.55 -5.26 1.76
N THR A 88 -14.42 -5.90 2.02
CA THR A 88 -14.36 -7.28 2.54
C THR A 88 -15.15 -7.46 3.85
N TYR A 89 -15.39 -6.39 4.62
CA TYR A 89 -16.21 -6.46 5.82
C TYR A 89 -17.70 -6.49 5.48
N GLU A 90 -18.16 -5.60 4.60
CA GLU A 90 -19.55 -5.58 4.13
C GLU A 90 -19.93 -6.90 3.46
N ASP A 91 -19.07 -7.43 2.58
CA ASP A 91 -19.28 -8.72 1.92
C ASP A 91 -19.36 -9.88 2.91
N ALA A 92 -18.46 -9.91 3.90
CA ALA A 92 -18.48 -10.92 4.96
C ALA A 92 -19.74 -10.81 5.83
N LEU A 93 -20.22 -9.59 6.09
CA LEU A 93 -21.42 -9.35 6.87
C LEU A 93 -22.68 -9.82 6.11
N ILE A 94 -22.79 -9.49 4.83
CA ILE A 94 -23.88 -9.96 3.97
C ILE A 94 -23.88 -11.49 3.90
N ALA A 95 -22.72 -12.11 3.69
CA ALA A 95 -22.59 -13.57 3.69
C ALA A 95 -23.00 -14.20 5.03
N MET A 96 -22.70 -13.55 6.16
CA MET A 96 -23.10 -13.99 7.49
C MET A 96 -24.63 -13.89 7.69
N ILE A 97 -25.23 -12.77 7.27
CA ILE A 97 -26.68 -12.55 7.32
C ILE A 97 -27.41 -13.61 6.48
N ASP A 98 -26.93 -13.88 5.27
CA ASP A 98 -27.48 -14.89 4.39
C ASP A 98 -27.36 -16.31 4.93
N ALA A 99 -26.22 -16.64 5.55
CA ALA A 99 -26.03 -17.93 6.20
C ALA A 99 -27.03 -18.12 7.35
N LYS A 100 -27.21 -17.09 8.21
CA LYS A 100 -28.20 -17.09 9.29
C LYS A 100 -29.62 -17.23 8.76
N ARG A 101 -30.00 -16.48 7.72
CA ARG A 101 -31.33 -16.54 7.09
C ARG A 101 -31.63 -17.93 6.52
N LYS A 102 -30.62 -18.62 6.01
CA LYS A 102 -30.72 -19.99 5.46
C LYS A 102 -30.57 -21.09 6.53
N GLY A 103 -30.47 -20.74 7.82
CA GLY A 103 -30.28 -21.68 8.92
C GLY A 103 -28.92 -22.39 8.90
N LYS A 104 -27.94 -21.89 8.15
CA LYS A 104 -26.60 -22.47 8.02
C LYS A 104 -25.62 -21.77 8.96
N LYS A 105 -24.58 -22.49 9.38
CA LYS A 105 -23.50 -21.92 10.19
C LYS A 105 -22.79 -20.79 9.42
N PRO A 106 -22.37 -19.71 10.10
CA PRO A 106 -21.69 -18.59 9.46
C PRO A 106 -20.39 -19.04 8.76
N PRO A 107 -19.96 -18.32 7.71
CA PRO A 107 -18.71 -18.63 7.01
C PRO A 107 -17.52 -18.59 8.00
N LYS A 108 -16.68 -19.63 7.95
CA LYS A 108 -15.46 -19.69 8.78
C LYS A 108 -14.40 -18.76 8.20
N ALA A 109 -13.71 -18.03 9.09
CA ALA A 109 -12.53 -17.27 8.72
C ALA A 109 -11.47 -18.20 8.08
N ALA A 110 -10.83 -17.73 7.00
CA ALA A 110 -9.73 -18.46 6.39
C ALA A 110 -8.56 -18.58 7.39
N PRO A 111 -7.93 -19.76 7.51
CA PRO A 111 -6.77 -19.91 8.38
C PRO A 111 -5.62 -19.01 7.90
N PRO A 112 -4.81 -18.46 8.82
CA PRO A 112 -3.67 -17.63 8.45
C PRO A 112 -2.71 -18.45 7.56
N PRO A 113 -2.14 -17.85 6.51
CA PRO A 113 -1.16 -18.53 5.68
C PRO A 113 0.04 -18.97 6.53
N ARG A 114 0.56 -20.17 6.27
CA ARG A 114 1.67 -20.74 7.03
C ARG A 114 2.96 -19.95 6.71
N GLU A 115 3.53 -19.31 7.73
CA GLU A 115 4.84 -18.67 7.65
C GLU A 115 5.94 -19.73 7.69
N ASN A 116 6.46 -20.13 6.52
CA ASN A 116 7.72 -20.88 6.44
C ASN A 116 8.63 -20.15 5.44
N VAL A 117 9.23 -19.06 5.90
CA VAL A 117 10.14 -18.27 5.08
C VAL A 117 11.49 -18.11 5.79
N VAL A 118 12.21 -19.23 5.88
CA VAL A 118 13.57 -19.26 6.45
C VAL A 118 14.61 -18.71 5.45
N ASP A 119 14.24 -18.55 4.16
CA ASP A 119 15.11 -17.95 3.15
C ASP A 119 14.32 -17.25 2.02
N LEU A 120 13.89 -16.02 2.29
CA LEU A 120 13.18 -15.15 1.34
C LEU A 120 13.95 -14.98 0.02
N ALA A 121 15.28 -14.85 0.07
CA ALA A 121 16.10 -14.59 -1.09
C ALA A 121 16.16 -15.80 -2.04
N SER A 122 16.32 -17.02 -1.53
CA SER A 122 16.32 -18.21 -2.39
C SER A 122 14.93 -18.59 -2.88
N VAL A 123 13.89 -18.39 -2.08
CA VAL A 123 12.50 -18.59 -2.51
C VAL A 123 12.15 -17.61 -3.62
N LEU A 124 12.56 -16.35 -3.50
CA LEU A 124 12.31 -15.33 -4.53
C LEU A 124 13.06 -15.66 -5.83
N ARG A 125 14.35 -16.02 -5.75
CA ARG A 125 15.12 -16.47 -6.92
C ARG A 125 14.51 -17.69 -7.60
N LYS A 126 14.00 -18.66 -6.83
CA LYS A 126 13.29 -19.84 -7.36
C LYS A 126 11.94 -19.47 -7.99
N SER A 127 11.21 -18.52 -7.41
CA SER A 127 9.93 -18.04 -7.97
C SER A 127 10.16 -17.29 -9.28
N LEU A 128 11.19 -16.45 -9.34
CA LEU A 128 11.60 -15.73 -10.56
C LEU A 128 12.05 -16.68 -11.66
N ALA A 129 12.83 -17.71 -11.33
CA ALA A 129 13.23 -18.74 -12.29
C ALA A 129 12.01 -19.51 -12.86
N LYS A 130 10.98 -19.78 -12.05
CA LYS A 130 9.73 -20.40 -12.50
C LYS A 130 8.89 -19.48 -13.40
N GLU A 131 8.94 -18.16 -13.18
CA GLU A 131 8.31 -17.15 -14.05
C GLU A 131 9.16 -16.79 -15.30
N GLY A 132 10.25 -17.54 -15.57
CA GLY A 132 11.09 -17.37 -16.76
C GLY A 132 12.06 -16.18 -16.70
N ILE A 133 12.38 -15.70 -15.49
CA ILE A 133 13.18 -14.51 -15.23
C ILE A 133 14.59 -14.93 -14.84
N LYS A 134 15.59 -14.62 -15.68
CA LYS A 134 17.00 -14.85 -15.35
C LYS A 134 17.48 -13.77 -14.37
N ALA A 135 17.61 -14.13 -13.10
CA ALA A 135 18.35 -13.33 -12.14
C ALA A 135 19.86 -13.33 -12.49
N PRO A 136 20.59 -12.24 -12.25
CA PRO A 136 22.03 -12.21 -12.48
C PRO A 136 22.73 -13.24 -11.59
N SER A 137 23.52 -14.10 -12.23
CA SER A 137 24.30 -15.12 -11.56
C SER A 137 25.57 -14.47 -11.02
N LYS A 138 25.89 -14.69 -9.73
CA LYS A 138 27.21 -14.38 -9.19
C LYS A 138 28.26 -15.14 -10.00
N THR A 139 28.99 -14.43 -10.86
CA THR A 139 30.20 -14.94 -11.51
C THR A 139 31.19 -15.31 -10.41
N LYS A 140 31.37 -16.61 -10.17
CA LYS A 140 32.46 -17.10 -9.31
C LYS A 140 33.77 -16.54 -9.87
N PRO A 141 34.63 -15.88 -9.07
CA PRO A 141 35.97 -15.56 -9.53
C PRO A 141 36.66 -16.88 -9.85
N ALA A 142 37.14 -16.99 -11.09
CA ALA A 142 37.92 -18.12 -11.55
C ALA A 142 39.12 -18.28 -10.60
N ARG A 143 39.19 -19.46 -9.98
CA ARG A 143 40.34 -19.90 -9.18
C ARG A 143 41.53 -19.94 -10.14
N LYS A 144 42.40 -18.91 -10.12
CA LYS A 144 43.70 -18.98 -10.79
C LYS A 144 44.54 -20.02 -10.06
N SER A 145 44.81 -21.11 -10.76
CA SER A 145 45.90 -22.05 -10.48
C SER A 145 47.23 -21.45 -10.97
N ALA A 146 48.31 -21.85 -10.28
CA ALA A 146 49.72 -21.47 -10.40
C ALA A 146 50.13 -20.24 -9.58
#